data_AF-A0A8S9GBU8-F1
#
_entry.id   AF-A0A8S9GBU8-F1
#
_cell.length_a   1.000
_cell.length_b   1.000
_cell.length_c   1.000
_cell.angle_alpha   90.00
_cell.angle_beta   90.00
_cell.angle_gamma   90.00
#
_symmetry.space_group_name_H-M   'P 1'
#
loop_
_entity.id
_entity.type
_entity.pdbx_description
1 polymer ?
#
loop_
_entity_poly.entity_id
_entity_poly.type
_entity_poly.pdbx_seq_one_letter_code
_entity_poly.pdbx_strand_id
1 'polypeptide(L)'
;MEGGGWCTDVASCIKRKGTMKGSSKFMNKDFGFSGILGGKQNTNPDFYNWNRIKVRYCDGSSFTGNVEAVNPANKLFFRGARVWRACFFPQYVVPSMRTPLFVINAAFDSWQIKNVLAPTGVDKRKEWANCKLDLKKCSAAQLKTVQGFRDQMMRALSPIHSTPSRGLFLDSCHAHCQGGSAASWSGAKGPQVANTKISKAVGNWFYGRSAFQKIDCPSPICNPTCPAISTDE
;
A
#
# COMPACT_ATOMS: atom_id res chain seq x y z
N MET A 1 9.74 4.74 1.55
CA MET A 1 10.28 4.00 0.37
C MET A 1 9.22 3.96 -0.70
N GLU A 2 9.59 3.97 -1.99
CA GLU A 2 8.64 3.87 -3.10
C GLU A 2 8.23 2.40 -3.37
N GLY A 3 7.00 2.16 -3.87
CA GLY A 3 6.57 0.84 -4.35
C GLY A 3 6.61 0.70 -5.88
N GLY A 4 6.02 -0.37 -6.42
CA GLY A 4 5.81 -0.52 -7.87
C GLY A 4 5.82 -1.95 -8.41
N GLY A 5 5.32 -2.94 -7.66
CA GLY A 5 5.25 -4.33 -8.08
C GLY A 5 6.61 -5.02 -8.26
N TRP A 6 6.65 -6.14 -8.97
CA TRP A 6 7.82 -7.01 -9.06
C TRP A 6 8.06 -7.49 -10.49
N CYS A 7 9.19 -8.15 -10.70
CA CYS A 7 9.35 -9.11 -11.79
C CYS A 7 9.50 -10.51 -11.17
N THR A 8 8.95 -11.52 -11.83
CA THR A 8 8.81 -12.88 -11.26
C THR A 8 9.63 -13.93 -12.00
N ASP A 9 10.16 -13.59 -13.17
CA ASP A 9 10.97 -14.45 -14.01
C ASP A 9 12.01 -13.62 -14.78
N VAL A 10 12.96 -14.31 -15.43
CA VAL A 10 14.07 -13.66 -16.16
C VAL A 10 13.56 -12.75 -17.27
N ALA A 11 12.51 -13.17 -18.01
CA ALA A 11 11.96 -12.41 -19.12
C ALA A 11 11.32 -11.09 -18.65
N SER A 12 10.47 -11.14 -17.62
CA SER A 12 9.85 -9.97 -17.01
C SER A 12 10.89 -9.05 -16.36
N CYS A 13 11.94 -9.59 -15.75
CA CYS A 13 13.02 -8.78 -15.19
C CYS A 13 13.87 -8.09 -16.27
N ILE A 14 14.15 -8.77 -17.40
CA ILE A 14 14.82 -8.15 -18.56
C ILE A 14 13.98 -7.00 -19.11
N LYS A 15 12.65 -7.17 -19.24
CA LYS A 15 11.78 -6.07 -19.67
C LYS A 15 11.80 -4.92 -18.66
N ARG A 16 11.71 -5.24 -17.36
CA ARG A 16 11.63 -4.25 -16.28
C ARG A 16 12.91 -3.42 -16.15
N LYS A 17 14.10 -4.00 -16.38
CA LYS A 17 15.37 -3.26 -16.28
C LYS A 17 15.47 -2.07 -17.23
N GLY A 18 14.70 -2.08 -18.33
CA GLY A 18 14.56 -0.97 -19.28
C GLY A 18 13.61 0.15 -18.85
N THR A 19 13.13 0.16 -17.60
CA THR A 19 12.14 1.11 -17.10
C THR A 19 12.63 1.83 -15.84
N MET A 20 11.95 2.91 -15.45
CA MET A 20 12.22 3.63 -14.20
C MET A 20 12.10 2.76 -12.93
N LYS A 21 11.42 1.62 -13.03
CA LYS A 21 11.18 0.67 -11.94
C LYS A 21 12.17 -0.51 -11.90
N GLY A 22 13.14 -0.51 -12.81
CA GLY A 22 14.21 -1.53 -12.88
C GLY A 22 15.61 -0.95 -13.08
N SER A 23 15.75 0.37 -13.30
CA SER A 23 17.05 1.04 -13.34
C SER A 23 16.91 2.53 -13.04
N SER A 24 17.86 3.06 -12.26
CA SER A 24 17.97 4.50 -11.98
C SER A 24 18.27 5.33 -13.23
N LYS A 25 18.84 4.74 -14.29
CA LYS A 25 19.11 5.40 -15.58
C LYS A 25 17.84 5.97 -16.23
N PHE A 26 16.68 5.35 -15.96
CA PHE A 26 15.39 5.74 -16.55
C PHE A 26 14.47 6.45 -15.55
N MET A 27 14.97 6.81 -14.36
CA MET A 27 14.16 7.56 -13.40
C MET A 27 14.04 9.03 -13.80
N ASN A 28 12.84 9.58 -13.65
CA ASN A 28 12.63 11.04 -13.71
C ASN A 28 13.53 11.72 -12.67
N LYS A 29 14.29 12.71 -13.13
CA LYS A 29 15.15 13.56 -12.30
C LYS A 29 14.31 14.52 -11.46
N ASP A 30 13.22 15.01 -12.04
CA ASP A 30 12.25 15.84 -11.34
C ASP A 30 11.27 14.95 -10.58
N PHE A 31 11.28 15.10 -9.26
CA PHE A 31 10.37 14.38 -8.39
C PHE A 31 9.95 15.29 -7.22
N GLY A 32 8.64 15.47 -7.05
CA GLY A 32 8.05 16.27 -5.99
C GLY A 32 7.63 15.45 -4.78
N PHE A 33 7.73 16.05 -3.59
CA PHE A 33 7.19 15.44 -2.37
C PHE A 33 5.70 15.75 -2.18
N SER A 34 4.96 14.76 -1.69
CA SER A 34 3.52 14.85 -1.40
C SER A 34 3.17 13.98 -0.19
N GLY A 35 1.93 14.09 0.29
CA GLY A 35 1.45 13.37 1.48
C GLY A 35 2.32 13.66 2.69
N ILE A 36 2.75 12.60 3.39
CA ILE A 36 3.62 12.70 4.57
C ILE A 36 4.97 13.37 4.29
N LEU A 37 5.45 13.37 3.04
CA LEU A 37 6.69 14.05 2.66
C LEU A 37 6.46 15.50 2.21
N GLY A 38 5.21 15.94 2.08
CA GLY A 38 4.85 17.26 1.57
C GLY A 38 5.41 18.39 2.44
N GLY A 39 5.91 19.46 1.82
CA GLY A 39 6.53 20.59 2.53
C GLY A 39 5.58 21.70 2.98
N LYS A 40 4.27 21.57 2.75
CA LYS A 40 3.29 22.61 3.06
C LYS A 40 2.57 22.27 4.37
N GLN A 41 2.64 23.15 5.36
CA GLN A 41 2.03 22.93 6.69
C GLN A 41 0.51 22.70 6.61
N ASN A 42 -0.21 23.36 5.70
CA ASN A 42 -1.65 23.18 5.55
C ASN A 42 -2.08 21.76 5.08
N THR A 43 -1.17 21.01 4.45
CA THR A 43 -1.42 19.65 3.95
C THR A 43 -0.56 18.61 4.65
N ASN A 44 0.38 19.03 5.49
CA ASN A 44 1.23 18.14 6.26
C ASN A 44 1.63 18.79 7.61
N PRO A 45 0.65 19.09 8.48
CA PRO A 45 0.82 20.01 9.61
C PRO A 45 1.90 19.59 10.60
N ASP A 46 2.07 18.29 10.78
CA ASP A 46 2.95 17.69 11.79
C ASP A 46 4.35 17.34 11.27
N PHE A 47 4.54 17.26 9.95
CA PHE A 47 5.76 16.73 9.31
C PHE A 47 6.34 17.63 8.20
N TYR A 48 5.75 18.81 7.95
CA TYR A 48 6.13 19.67 6.80
C TYR A 48 7.59 20.15 6.82
N ASN A 49 8.18 20.30 8.01
CA ASN A 49 9.53 20.82 8.21
C ASN A 49 10.59 19.74 8.46
N TRP A 50 10.22 18.45 8.35
CA TRP A 50 11.16 17.36 8.56
C TRP A 50 12.21 17.27 7.44
N ASN A 51 13.35 16.67 7.76
CA ASN A 51 14.28 16.16 6.76
C ASN A 51 13.58 15.06 5.94
N ARG A 52 13.61 15.18 4.61
CA ARG A 52 12.84 14.31 3.71
C ARG A 52 13.79 13.47 2.86
N ILE A 53 13.64 12.15 2.95
CA ILE A 53 14.37 11.20 2.12
C ILE A 53 13.36 10.29 1.43
N LYS A 54 13.42 10.21 0.09
CA LYS A 54 12.69 9.21 -0.69
C LYS A 54 13.66 8.29 -1.42
N VAL A 55 13.74 7.06 -0.93
CA VAL A 55 14.40 5.96 -1.65
C VAL A 55 13.48 5.49 -2.78
N ARG A 56 13.94 5.67 -4.02
CA ARG A 56 13.23 5.27 -5.25
C ARG A 56 13.39 3.77 -5.48
N TYR A 57 12.37 3.16 -6.08
CA TYR A 57 12.28 1.71 -6.22
C TYR A 57 12.73 1.24 -7.61
N CYS A 58 13.80 0.45 -7.66
CA CYS A 58 14.32 -0.14 -8.89
C CYS A 58 14.90 -1.55 -8.76
N ASP A 59 14.84 -2.18 -7.59
CA ASP A 59 15.34 -3.55 -7.39
C ASP A 59 14.36 -4.62 -7.91
N GLY A 60 13.08 -4.27 -8.07
CA GLY A 60 12.05 -5.20 -8.57
C GLY A 60 11.73 -6.35 -7.61
N SER A 61 12.16 -6.26 -6.35
CA SER A 61 12.09 -7.32 -5.35
C SER A 61 11.60 -6.85 -3.97
N SER A 62 10.87 -5.73 -3.90
CA SER A 62 10.36 -5.17 -2.63
C SER A 62 11.42 -4.88 -1.58
N PHE A 63 12.63 -4.48 -1.97
CA PHE A 63 13.75 -4.23 -1.05
C PHE A 63 14.15 -5.46 -0.21
N THR A 64 13.73 -6.66 -0.60
CA THR A 64 14.06 -7.89 0.13
C THR A 64 15.45 -8.45 -0.24
N GLY A 65 16.24 -7.59 -0.91
CA GLY A 65 17.47 -7.89 -1.60
C GLY A 65 18.71 -8.06 -0.74
N ASN A 66 19.40 -9.21 -0.80
CA ASN A 66 20.68 -9.38 -0.08
C ASN A 66 21.86 -9.91 -0.90
N VAL A 67 21.71 -10.09 -2.22
CA VAL A 67 22.78 -10.59 -3.10
C VAL A 67 23.46 -9.43 -3.85
N GLU A 68 24.78 -9.29 -3.71
CA GLU A 68 25.56 -8.27 -4.43
C GLU A 68 25.92 -8.70 -5.86
N ALA A 69 26.14 -10.00 -6.07
CA ALA A 69 26.58 -10.55 -7.34
C ALA A 69 25.60 -10.24 -8.50
N VAL A 70 26.17 -9.88 -9.64
CA VAL A 70 25.46 -9.65 -10.90
C VAL A 70 25.48 -10.92 -11.73
N ASN A 71 24.35 -11.32 -12.30
CA ASN A 71 24.38 -12.36 -13.34
C ASN A 71 25.05 -11.81 -14.60
N PRO A 72 26.19 -12.39 -15.05
CA PRO A 72 27.00 -11.80 -16.11
C PRO A 72 26.31 -11.83 -17.49
N ALA A 73 25.42 -12.80 -17.73
CA ALA A 73 24.75 -13.03 -19.01
C ALA A 73 23.62 -12.02 -19.27
N ASN A 74 22.81 -11.71 -18.25
CA ASN A 74 21.64 -10.85 -18.41
C ASN A 74 21.76 -9.50 -17.67
N LYS A 75 22.84 -9.31 -16.89
CA LYS A 75 23.11 -8.15 -16.03
C LYS A 75 21.98 -7.88 -15.02
N LEU A 76 21.29 -8.94 -14.57
CA LEU A 76 20.27 -8.88 -13.53
C LEU A 76 20.86 -9.11 -12.14
N PHE A 77 20.22 -8.51 -11.15
CA PHE A 77 20.48 -8.77 -9.74
C PHE A 77 19.30 -9.55 -9.14
N PHE A 78 19.51 -10.80 -8.78
CA PHE A 78 18.47 -11.64 -8.17
C PHE A 78 18.48 -11.49 -6.66
N ARG A 79 17.79 -10.45 -6.19
CA ARG A 79 18.00 -9.93 -4.84
C ARG A 79 17.02 -10.52 -3.81
N GLY A 80 15.74 -10.70 -4.10
CA GLY A 80 14.72 -10.83 -3.03
C GLY A 80 13.99 -12.17 -2.82
N ALA A 81 14.09 -13.13 -3.75
CA ALA A 81 13.17 -14.28 -3.76
C ALA A 81 13.22 -15.17 -2.50
N ARG A 82 14.39 -15.28 -1.84
CA ARG A 82 14.56 -16.08 -0.62
C ARG A 82 13.85 -15.45 0.58
N VAL A 83 14.07 -14.15 0.79
CA VAL A 83 13.46 -13.40 1.89
C VAL A 83 11.95 -13.25 1.68
N TRP A 84 11.51 -13.13 0.43
CA TRP A 84 10.09 -13.07 0.08
C TRP A 84 9.27 -14.22 0.69
N ARG A 85 9.76 -15.46 0.55
CA ARG A 85 9.01 -16.64 1.02
C ARG A 85 8.91 -16.74 2.55
N ALA A 86 9.87 -16.15 3.28
CA ALA A 86 9.94 -16.25 4.73
C ALA A 86 9.30 -15.07 5.47
N CYS A 87 9.45 -13.85 4.95
CA CYS A 87 9.21 -12.62 5.72
C CYS A 87 8.38 -11.56 4.97
N PHE A 88 7.78 -11.87 3.82
CA PHE A 88 7.05 -10.84 3.07
C PHE A 88 5.74 -10.41 3.72
N PHE A 89 5.04 -11.36 4.34
CA PHE A 89 3.70 -11.11 4.86
C PHE A 89 3.74 -10.58 6.30
N PRO A 90 3.04 -9.46 6.60
CA PRO A 90 3.09 -8.81 7.91
C PRO A 90 2.73 -9.73 9.09
N GLN A 91 1.83 -10.70 8.91
CA GLN A 91 1.43 -11.61 9.99
C GLN A 91 2.58 -12.46 10.54
N TYR A 92 3.66 -12.64 9.78
CA TYR A 92 4.83 -13.41 10.23
C TYR A 92 5.93 -12.54 10.82
N VAL A 93 6.07 -11.28 10.36
CA VAL A 93 7.16 -10.40 10.78
C VAL A 93 6.77 -9.49 11.92
N VAL A 94 5.59 -8.87 11.86
CA VAL A 94 5.15 -7.87 12.84
C VAL A 94 5.16 -8.39 14.29
N PRO A 95 4.78 -9.64 14.59
CA PRO A 95 4.89 -10.18 15.96
C PRO A 95 6.31 -10.15 16.54
N SER A 96 7.34 -10.25 15.69
CA SER A 96 8.75 -10.23 16.10
C SER A 96 9.39 -8.84 16.08
N MET A 97 8.69 -7.82 15.56
CA MET A 97 9.21 -6.46 15.47
C MET A 97 9.27 -5.78 16.84
N ARG A 98 10.43 -5.19 17.14
CA ARG A 98 10.62 -4.34 18.33
C ARG A 98 10.31 -2.86 18.06
N THR A 99 10.51 -2.42 16.82
CA THR A 99 10.29 -1.03 16.40
C THR A 99 8.79 -0.71 16.39
N PRO A 100 8.36 0.43 16.97
CA PRO A 100 6.99 0.92 16.83
C PRO A 100 6.55 1.00 15.37
N LEU A 101 5.31 0.60 15.08
CA LEU A 101 4.78 0.51 13.73
C LEU A 101 3.40 1.14 13.64
N PHE A 102 3.21 2.04 12.68
CA PHE A 102 1.89 2.53 12.28
C PHE A 102 1.51 1.97 10.92
N VAL A 103 0.40 1.25 10.85
CA VAL A 103 -0.12 0.67 9.61
C VAL A 103 -1.22 1.56 9.04
N ILE A 104 -1.06 1.97 7.79
CA ILE A 104 -2.12 2.60 6.98
C ILE A 104 -2.43 1.62 5.86
N ASN A 105 -3.68 1.17 5.76
CA ASN A 105 -4.08 0.30 4.66
C ASN A 105 -5.58 0.44 4.37
N ALA A 106 -5.97 0.25 3.12
CA ALA A 106 -7.36 0.04 2.76
C ALA A 106 -7.75 -1.41 3.06
N ALA A 107 -8.88 -1.64 3.74
CA ALA A 107 -9.43 -2.98 3.96
C ALA A 107 -9.86 -3.65 2.64
N PHE A 108 -10.10 -2.83 1.61
CA PHE A 108 -10.44 -3.25 0.24
C PHE A 108 -9.42 -2.70 -0.76
N ASP A 109 -8.13 -2.92 -0.50
CA ASP A 109 -7.02 -2.42 -1.33
C ASP A 109 -7.22 -2.75 -2.82
N SER A 110 -7.26 -1.71 -3.65
CA SER A 110 -7.62 -1.83 -5.06
C SER A 110 -6.60 -2.67 -5.83
N TRP A 111 -5.32 -2.57 -5.45
CA TRP A 111 -4.26 -3.36 -6.08
C TRP A 111 -4.40 -4.84 -5.75
N GLN A 112 -4.66 -5.21 -4.49
CA GLN A 112 -4.89 -6.61 -4.10
C GLN A 112 -6.15 -7.18 -4.77
N ILE A 113 -7.24 -6.43 -4.86
CA ILE A 113 -8.45 -6.88 -5.55
C ILE A 113 -8.18 -7.12 -7.04
N LYS A 114 -7.53 -6.16 -7.72
CA LYS A 114 -7.23 -6.23 -9.17
C LYS A 114 -6.22 -7.31 -9.54
N ASN A 115 -5.22 -7.57 -8.68
CA ASN A 115 -4.07 -8.42 -9.03
C ASN A 115 -4.00 -9.76 -8.29
N VAL A 116 -4.70 -9.91 -7.16
CA VAL A 116 -4.70 -11.13 -6.35
C VAL A 116 -6.07 -11.80 -6.36
N LEU A 117 -7.14 -11.07 -6.02
CA LEU A 117 -8.49 -11.64 -5.94
C LEU A 117 -9.10 -11.91 -7.32
N ALA A 118 -9.00 -10.95 -8.23
CA ALA A 118 -9.62 -11.01 -9.56
C ALA A 118 -8.64 -10.63 -10.71
N PRO A 119 -7.50 -11.33 -10.86
CA PRO A 119 -6.51 -11.02 -11.88
C PRO A 119 -7.08 -11.20 -13.29
N THR A 120 -6.76 -10.27 -14.19
CA THR A 120 -7.26 -10.29 -15.58
C THR A 120 -6.90 -11.58 -16.33
N GLY A 121 -5.74 -12.19 -16.03
CA GLY A 121 -5.30 -13.41 -16.70
C GLY A 121 -6.18 -14.64 -16.45
N VAL A 122 -6.98 -14.66 -15.37
CA VAL A 122 -7.89 -15.78 -15.05
C VAL A 122 -9.37 -15.44 -15.24
N ASP A 123 -9.72 -14.16 -15.32
CA ASP A 123 -11.08 -13.67 -15.59
C ASP A 123 -11.41 -13.69 -17.10
N LYS A 124 -11.39 -14.87 -17.71
CA LYS A 124 -11.58 -15.04 -19.17
C LYS A 124 -12.95 -14.54 -19.67
N ARG A 125 -13.98 -14.62 -18.82
CA ARG A 125 -15.35 -14.18 -19.11
C ARG A 125 -15.58 -12.69 -18.80
N LYS A 126 -14.57 -11.99 -18.26
CA LYS A 126 -14.65 -10.57 -17.89
C LYS A 126 -15.74 -10.26 -16.86
N GLU A 127 -16.09 -11.23 -16.02
CA GLU A 127 -17.12 -11.08 -14.99
C GLU A 127 -16.70 -10.05 -13.95
N TRP A 128 -15.39 -9.90 -13.70
CA TRP A 128 -14.83 -8.98 -12.72
C TRP A 128 -14.32 -7.66 -13.33
N ALA A 129 -14.37 -7.50 -14.65
CA ALA A 129 -13.72 -6.40 -15.36
C ALA A 129 -14.10 -5.01 -14.81
N ASN A 130 -15.38 -4.79 -14.50
CA ASN A 130 -15.87 -3.54 -13.92
C ASN A 130 -15.81 -3.54 -12.38
N CYS A 131 -16.22 -4.64 -11.75
CA CYS A 131 -16.30 -4.77 -10.29
C CYS A 131 -14.94 -4.55 -9.60
N LYS A 132 -13.84 -5.06 -10.17
CA LYS A 132 -12.50 -4.92 -9.56
C LYS A 132 -11.89 -3.52 -9.67
N LEU A 133 -12.50 -2.64 -10.47
CA LEU A 133 -12.12 -1.24 -10.64
C LEU A 133 -13.06 -0.31 -9.87
N ASP A 134 -14.31 -0.72 -9.71
CA ASP A 134 -15.33 0.02 -8.97
C ASP A 134 -16.24 -0.96 -8.23
N LEU A 135 -16.10 -1.02 -6.90
CA LEU A 135 -16.89 -1.92 -6.08
C LEU A 135 -18.39 -1.64 -6.16
N LYS A 136 -18.81 -0.42 -6.53
CA LYS A 136 -20.22 -0.08 -6.74
C LYS A 136 -20.84 -0.82 -7.93
N LYS A 137 -20.01 -1.32 -8.85
CA LYS A 137 -20.43 -2.09 -10.03
C LYS A 137 -20.44 -3.60 -9.78
N CYS A 138 -20.13 -4.05 -8.56
CA CYS A 138 -20.15 -5.46 -8.20
C CYS A 138 -21.58 -5.97 -7.96
N SER A 139 -21.84 -7.21 -8.36
CA SER A 139 -23.03 -7.93 -7.91
C SER A 139 -22.95 -8.27 -6.42
N ALA A 140 -24.07 -8.62 -5.80
CA ALA A 140 -24.10 -9.05 -4.40
C ALA A 140 -23.17 -10.26 -4.13
N ALA A 141 -23.06 -11.19 -5.06
CA ALA A 141 -22.16 -12.34 -4.96
C ALA A 141 -20.68 -11.93 -5.03
N GLN A 142 -20.34 -10.96 -5.88
CA GLN A 142 -18.98 -10.42 -5.96
C GLN A 142 -18.62 -9.65 -4.69
N LEU A 143 -19.53 -8.83 -4.16
CA LEU A 143 -19.34 -8.12 -2.89
C LEU A 143 -19.13 -9.09 -1.73
N LYS A 144 -19.87 -10.21 -1.70
CA LYS A 144 -19.65 -11.28 -0.70
C LYS A 144 -18.25 -11.89 -0.79
N THR A 145 -17.74 -12.07 -2.01
CA THR A 145 -16.38 -12.59 -2.24
C THR A 145 -15.31 -11.57 -1.80
N VAL A 146 -15.51 -10.29 -2.13
CA VAL A 146 -14.64 -9.19 -1.68
C VAL A 146 -14.64 -9.06 -0.15
N GLN A 147 -15.81 -9.20 0.48
CA GLN A 147 -15.93 -9.24 1.94
C GLN A 147 -15.14 -10.41 2.54
N GLY A 148 -15.28 -11.62 1.97
CA GLY A 148 -14.53 -12.78 2.44
C GLY A 148 -13.01 -12.62 2.35
N PHE A 149 -12.53 -11.89 1.33
CA PHE A 149 -11.11 -11.55 1.20
C PHE A 149 -10.65 -10.59 2.30
N ARG A 150 -11.43 -9.53 2.60
CA ARG A 150 -11.19 -8.65 3.76
C ARG A 150 -11.16 -9.44 5.07
N ASP A 151 -12.08 -10.38 5.26
CA ASP A 151 -12.17 -11.13 6.51
C ASP A 151 -10.92 -12.01 6.74
N GLN A 152 -10.29 -12.52 5.67
CA GLN A 152 -8.98 -13.18 5.76
C GLN A 152 -7.88 -12.21 6.24
N MET A 153 -7.85 -10.99 5.71
CA MET A 153 -6.93 -9.95 6.19
C MET A 153 -7.18 -9.62 7.66
N MET A 154 -8.44 -9.51 8.10
CA MET A 154 -8.76 -9.20 9.50
C MET A 154 -8.26 -10.29 10.45
N ARG A 155 -8.41 -11.56 10.07
CA ARG A 155 -7.83 -12.68 10.83
C ARG A 155 -6.30 -12.60 10.91
N ALA A 156 -5.65 -12.25 9.80
CA ALA A 156 -4.19 -12.08 9.76
C ALA A 156 -3.69 -10.87 10.58
N LEU A 157 -4.50 -9.82 10.73
CA LEU A 157 -4.19 -8.64 11.54
C LEU A 157 -4.50 -8.81 13.03
N SER A 158 -5.30 -9.81 13.43
CA SER A 158 -5.65 -10.03 14.85
C SER A 158 -4.42 -10.10 15.79
N PRO A 159 -3.31 -10.78 15.43
CA PRO A 159 -2.10 -10.81 16.27
C PRO A 159 -1.37 -9.45 16.39
N ILE A 160 -1.69 -8.50 15.52
CA ILE A 160 -1.02 -7.18 15.45
C ILE A 160 -1.66 -6.19 16.45
N HIS A 161 -2.92 -6.41 16.83
CA HIS A 161 -3.79 -5.49 17.59
C HIS A 161 -3.53 -5.37 19.10
N SER A 162 -2.43 -5.90 19.63
CA SER A 162 -2.30 -6.14 21.07
C SER A 162 -1.40 -5.18 21.86
N THR A 163 -0.74 -4.20 21.22
CA THR A 163 0.27 -3.36 21.90
C THR A 163 0.08 -1.86 21.67
N PRO A 164 0.21 -1.00 22.70
CA PRO A 164 0.06 0.46 22.57
C PRO A 164 1.13 1.11 21.70
N SER A 165 2.28 0.46 21.49
CA SER A 165 3.35 0.91 20.59
C SER A 165 3.01 0.77 19.10
N ARG A 166 1.83 0.25 18.76
CA ARG A 166 1.38 0.09 17.38
C ARG A 166 0.22 1.04 17.07
N GLY A 167 0.20 1.58 15.87
CA GLY A 167 -0.90 2.35 15.32
C GLY A 167 -1.52 1.63 14.13
N LEU A 168 -2.83 1.82 13.93
CA LEU A 168 -3.57 1.27 12.80
C LEU A 168 -4.62 2.28 12.35
N PHE A 169 -4.54 2.66 11.08
CA PHE A 169 -5.59 3.34 10.34
C PHE A 169 -6.00 2.42 9.20
N LEU A 170 -7.14 1.75 9.38
CA LEU A 170 -7.68 0.86 8.36
C LEU A 170 -9.03 1.37 7.86
N ASP A 171 -9.05 2.04 6.71
CA ASP A 171 -10.30 2.51 6.09
C ASP A 171 -10.92 1.45 5.17
N SER A 172 -12.22 1.57 4.94
CA SER A 172 -12.97 0.66 4.06
C SER A 172 -13.14 1.21 2.64
N CYS A 173 -12.17 1.98 2.15
CA CYS A 173 -12.16 2.50 0.78
C CYS A 173 -11.54 1.52 -0.21
N HIS A 174 -11.96 1.64 -1.48
CA HIS A 174 -11.28 1.00 -2.60
C HIS A 174 -10.14 1.91 -3.07
N ALA A 175 -8.97 1.76 -2.44
CA ALA A 175 -7.84 2.67 -2.63
C ALA A 175 -6.49 1.93 -2.52
N HIS A 176 -5.42 2.57 -2.99
CA HIS A 176 -4.04 2.09 -2.89
C HIS A 176 -3.08 3.24 -2.55
N CYS A 177 -1.94 2.96 -1.89
CA CYS A 177 -0.85 3.93 -1.64
C CYS A 177 -1.24 5.25 -0.92
N GLN A 178 -2.10 5.21 0.10
CA GLN A 178 -2.75 6.39 0.67
C GLN A 178 -1.86 7.38 1.45
N GLY A 179 -0.66 6.97 1.91
CA GLY A 179 0.25 7.87 2.65
C GLY A 179 1.05 8.83 1.77
N GLY A 180 1.19 8.52 0.47
CA GLY A 180 2.06 9.25 -0.44
C GLY A 180 1.41 10.44 -1.14
N SER A 181 0.08 10.51 -1.16
CA SER A 181 -0.68 11.58 -1.82
C SER A 181 -1.23 12.56 -0.78
N ALA A 182 -1.08 13.86 -1.02
CA ALA A 182 -1.71 14.90 -0.19
C ALA A 182 -3.25 14.77 -0.18
N ALA A 183 -3.85 14.27 -1.27
CA ALA A 183 -5.30 14.15 -1.40
C ALA A 183 -5.89 13.15 -0.39
N SER A 184 -5.24 12.00 -0.20
CA SER A 184 -5.63 11.00 0.79
C SER A 184 -5.09 11.32 2.18
N TRP A 185 -3.86 11.84 2.28
CA TRP A 185 -3.17 12.10 3.55
C TRP A 185 -3.93 13.09 4.44
N SER A 186 -4.24 14.27 3.90
CA SER A 186 -4.88 15.37 4.64
C SER A 186 -6.01 16.05 3.85
N GLY A 187 -6.25 15.64 2.60
CA GLY A 187 -7.18 16.32 1.71
C GLY A 187 -8.61 16.28 2.23
N ALA A 188 -9.39 17.31 1.87
CA ALA A 188 -10.79 17.43 2.27
C ALA A 188 -11.62 16.19 1.87
N LYS A 189 -11.37 15.67 0.66
CA LYS A 189 -11.99 14.44 0.10
C LYS A 189 -11.20 13.15 0.38
N GLY A 190 -10.22 13.19 1.28
CA GLY A 190 -9.48 12.00 1.72
C GLY A 190 -10.29 11.15 2.72
N PRO A 191 -9.94 9.86 2.87
CA PRO A 191 -10.64 8.95 3.76
C PRO A 191 -10.53 9.38 5.22
N GLN A 192 -11.55 9.05 5.99
CA GLN A 192 -11.61 9.25 7.43
C GLN A 192 -12.04 7.97 8.12
N VAL A 193 -11.43 7.69 9.26
CA VAL A 193 -11.85 6.62 10.17
C VAL A 193 -12.07 7.26 11.53
N ALA A 194 -13.24 7.00 12.14
CA ALA A 194 -13.66 7.66 13.38
C ALA A 194 -13.48 9.20 13.31
N ASN A 195 -13.99 9.83 12.24
CA ASN A 195 -13.90 11.28 11.97
C ASN A 195 -12.47 11.85 12.02
N THR A 196 -11.47 11.02 11.74
CA THR A 196 -10.05 11.40 11.80
C THR A 196 -9.40 11.12 10.45
N LYS A 197 -8.64 12.10 9.93
CA LYS A 197 -7.84 11.98 8.70
C LYS A 197 -6.54 11.20 8.99
N ILE A 198 -5.96 10.60 7.95
CA ILE A 198 -4.69 9.85 8.06
C ILE A 198 -3.60 10.72 8.71
N SER A 199 -3.40 11.96 8.23
CA SER A 199 -2.36 12.86 8.75
C SER A 199 -2.47 13.11 10.25
N LYS A 200 -3.69 13.33 10.75
CA LYS A 200 -3.97 13.57 12.16
C LYS A 200 -3.79 12.30 13.00
N ALA A 201 -4.22 11.15 12.49
CA ALA A 201 -4.04 9.87 13.17
C ALA A 201 -2.55 9.53 13.35
N VAL A 202 -1.76 9.66 12.28
CA VAL A 202 -0.31 9.41 12.31
C VAL A 202 0.42 10.43 13.17
N GLY A 203 0.10 11.72 13.04
CA GLY A 203 0.69 12.79 13.86
C GLY A 203 0.44 12.60 15.35
N ASN A 204 -0.80 12.29 15.72
CA ASN A 204 -1.16 12.02 17.11
C ASN A 204 -0.42 10.82 17.69
N TRP A 205 -0.32 9.72 16.93
CA TRP A 205 0.41 8.53 17.37
C TRP A 205 1.91 8.79 17.48
N PHE A 206 2.51 9.43 16.46
CA PHE A 206 3.96 9.65 16.40
C PHE A 206 4.45 10.53 17.55
N TYR A 207 3.74 11.63 17.85
CA TYR A 207 4.09 12.54 18.94
C TYR A 207 3.52 12.12 20.31
N GLY A 208 2.97 10.91 20.43
CA GLY A 208 2.43 10.40 21.69
C GLY A 208 1.22 11.17 22.24
N ARG A 209 0.51 11.94 21.40
CA ARG A 209 -0.68 12.72 21.80
C ARG A 209 -1.88 11.83 22.07
N SER A 210 -2.05 10.77 21.27
CA SER A 210 -3.06 9.73 21.50
C SER A 210 -2.74 8.48 20.68
N ALA A 211 -3.10 7.31 21.21
CA ALA A 211 -3.07 6.08 20.44
C ALA A 211 -4.12 6.12 19.33
N PHE A 212 -3.83 5.50 18.19
CA PHE A 212 -4.80 5.37 17.10
C PHE A 212 -4.73 3.95 16.54
N GLN A 213 -5.69 3.11 16.94
CA GLN A 213 -5.87 1.76 16.41
C GLN A 213 -7.35 1.60 16.04
N LYS A 214 -7.69 1.98 14.83
CA LYS A 214 -9.08 2.00 14.35
C LYS A 214 -9.20 1.27 13.03
N ILE A 215 -10.17 0.39 12.99
CA ILE A 215 -10.69 -0.24 11.78
C ILE A 215 -12.06 0.38 11.50
N ASP A 216 -12.27 0.71 10.25
CA ASP A 216 -13.50 1.29 9.73
C ASP A 216 -14.63 0.26 9.62
N CYS A 217 -15.81 0.71 9.18
CA CYS A 217 -16.99 -0.10 9.00
C CYS A 217 -16.71 -1.37 8.16
N PRO A 218 -17.36 -2.51 8.46
CA PRO A 218 -16.89 -3.81 7.94
C PRO A 218 -17.24 -4.09 6.48
N SER A 219 -18.26 -3.43 5.93
CA SER A 219 -18.81 -3.71 4.61
C SER A 219 -18.11 -2.93 3.49
N PRO A 220 -18.13 -3.40 2.23
CA PRO A 220 -17.63 -2.60 1.11
C PRO A 220 -18.51 -1.36 0.93
N ILE A 221 -17.93 -0.24 0.49
CA ILE A 221 -18.69 0.99 0.12
C ILE A 221 -19.43 1.61 1.34
N CYS A 222 -19.03 1.27 2.58
CA CYS A 222 -19.70 1.78 3.78
C CYS A 222 -19.17 3.16 4.21
N ASN A 223 -17.94 3.51 3.85
CA ASN A 223 -17.34 4.77 4.26
C ASN A 223 -17.67 5.88 3.25
N PRO A 224 -18.47 6.90 3.64
CA PRO A 224 -18.90 7.96 2.73
C PRO A 224 -17.78 8.95 2.39
N THR A 225 -16.64 8.89 3.07
CA THR A 225 -15.50 9.80 2.88
C THR A 225 -14.49 9.30 1.86
N CYS A 226 -14.70 8.10 1.31
CA CYS A 226 -13.81 7.53 0.32
C CYS A 226 -13.70 8.44 -0.92
N PRO A 227 -12.48 8.65 -1.45
CA PRO A 227 -12.31 9.42 -2.65
C PRO A 227 -13.01 8.74 -3.83
N ALA A 228 -13.45 9.54 -4.80
CA ALA A 228 -13.90 9.00 -6.08
C ALA A 228 -12.75 8.21 -6.73
N ILE A 229 -13.10 7.14 -7.43
CA ILE A 229 -12.13 6.30 -8.15
C ILE A 229 -11.50 7.17 -9.24
N SER A 230 -10.20 7.44 -9.13
CA SER A 230 -9.45 8.07 -10.23
C SER A 230 -9.14 7.02 -11.28
N THR A 231 -9.31 7.38 -12.56
CA THR A 231 -9.03 6.51 -13.72
C THR A 231 -7.54 6.22 -13.96
N ASP A 232 -6.64 6.74 -13.12
CA ASP A 232 -5.23 6.90 -13.43
C ASP A 232 -4.28 5.96 -12.64
N GLU A 233 -4.76 4.80 -12.16
CA GLU A 233 -3.94 3.74 -11.51
C GLU A 233 -3.74 2.45 -12.34
#